data_AF-H0GB38-F1
#
_entry.id   AF-H0GB38-F1
#
_cell.length_a   1.000
_cell.length_b   1.000
_cell.length_c   1.000
_cell.angle_alpha   90.00
_cell.angle_beta   90.00
_cell.angle_gamma   90.00
#
_symmetry.space_group_name_H-M   'P 1'
#
loop_
_entity.id
_entity.type
_entity.pdbx_description
1 polymer ?
#
loop_
_entity_poly.entity_id
_entity_poly.type
_entity_poly.pdbx_seq_one_letter_code
_entity_poly.pdbx_strand_id
1 'polypeptide(L)'
;YMIAAFGGSDVRVADYARYGTKALSENVLKAMEGRSACLMANHGMIATGSSLEKAMWAAVELETIAKQYYHALLIGGPVVLPQEEIAGVMEGFATYGHQDKPKGEAA
;
A
#
# COMPACT_ATOMS: atom_id res chain seq x y z
N TYR A 1 -5.39 -6.17 -8.20
CA TYR A 1 -5.29 -7.01 -6.98
C TYR A 1 -4.15 -6.59 -6.05
N MET A 2 -3.00 -6.11 -6.56
CA MET A 2 -1.84 -5.71 -5.74
C MET A 2 -2.13 -4.68 -4.63
N ILE A 3 -3.24 -3.95 -4.71
CA ILE A 3 -3.75 -3.11 -3.60
C ILE A 3 -3.85 -3.88 -2.27
N ALA A 4 -4.07 -5.20 -2.32
CA ALA A 4 -4.07 -6.13 -1.19
C ALA A 4 -2.78 -6.06 -0.35
N ALA A 5 -1.64 -5.72 -0.96
CA ALA A 5 -0.35 -5.59 -0.28
C ALA A 5 -0.37 -4.48 0.79
N PHE A 6 -1.35 -3.58 0.72
CA PHE A 6 -1.52 -2.47 1.65
C PHE A 6 -2.52 -2.72 2.78
N GLY A 7 -3.02 -3.95 2.92
CA GLY A 7 -3.91 -4.36 4.02
C GLY A 7 -5.39 -4.05 3.79
N GLY A 8 -5.82 -3.91 2.53
CA GLY A 8 -7.22 -3.70 2.19
C GLY A 8 -7.50 -3.65 0.70
N SER A 9 -8.72 -3.28 0.34
CA SER A 9 -9.16 -3.08 -1.05
C SER A 9 -8.88 -1.68 -1.60
N ASP A 10 -8.24 -0.82 -0.80
CA ASP A 10 -7.96 0.57 -1.11
C ASP A 10 -6.70 1.10 -0.40
N VAL A 11 -6.24 2.27 -0.83
CA VAL A 11 -5.25 3.10 -0.12
C VAL A 11 -5.89 4.46 0.13
N ARG A 12 -5.94 4.86 1.40
CA ARG A 12 -6.59 6.09 1.83
C ARG A 12 -5.69 7.31 1.66
N VAL A 13 -6.31 8.48 1.47
CA VAL A 13 -5.64 9.77 1.47
C VAL A 13 -5.84 10.43 2.84
N ALA A 14 -4.76 10.75 3.54
CA ALA A 14 -4.78 11.53 4.77
C ALA A 14 -5.16 12.98 4.48
N ASP A 15 -5.95 13.58 5.38
CA ASP A 15 -6.31 14.99 5.34
C ASP A 15 -5.06 15.88 5.34
N TYR A 16 -5.12 17.00 4.63
CA TYR A 16 -4.00 17.94 4.54
C TYR A 16 -3.65 18.53 5.91
N ALA A 17 -2.36 18.59 6.20
CA ALA A 17 -1.77 19.44 7.22
C ALA A 17 -0.36 19.84 6.77
N ARG A 18 0.13 20.99 7.25
CA ARG A 18 1.48 21.46 6.91
C ARG A 18 2.53 20.42 7.34
N TYR A 19 3.52 20.18 6.48
CA TYR A 19 4.62 19.24 6.76
C TYR A 19 5.32 19.57 8.09
N GLY A 20 5.82 18.54 8.77
CA GLY A 20 6.52 18.68 10.05
C GLY A 20 5.64 19.03 11.26
N THR A 21 4.31 18.91 11.15
CA THR A 21 3.37 19.19 12.25
C THR A 21 2.79 17.92 12.86
N LYS A 22 2.43 17.97 14.14
CA LYS A 22 1.70 16.89 14.85
C LYS A 22 0.37 16.55 14.17
N ALA A 23 -0.33 17.55 13.66
CA ALA A 23 -1.59 17.36 12.93
C ALA A 23 -1.42 16.46 11.70
N LEU A 24 -0.32 16.61 10.94
CA LEU A 24 -0.02 15.69 9.83
C LEU A 24 0.18 14.26 10.32
N SER A 25 0.92 14.07 11.41
CA SER A 25 1.13 12.74 12.00
C SER A 25 -0.21 12.10 12.42
N GLU A 26 -1.11 12.85 13.05
CA GLU A 26 -2.44 12.36 13.44
C GLU A 26 -3.29 11.96 12.22
N ASN A 27 -3.30 12.78 11.16
CA ASN A 27 -4.02 12.47 9.93
C ASN A 27 -3.48 11.22 9.23
N VAL A 28 -2.15 11.06 9.20
CA VAL A 28 -1.48 9.87 8.65
C VAL A 28 -1.86 8.62 9.45
N LEU A 29 -1.76 8.66 10.78
CA LEU A 29 -2.09 7.51 11.63
C LEU A 29 -3.54 7.06 11.43
N LYS A 30 -4.49 8.00 11.35
CA LYS A 30 -5.89 7.71 11.06
C LYS A 30 -6.06 7.05 9.68
N ALA A 31 -5.40 7.56 8.64
CA ALA A 31 -5.46 6.97 7.30
C ALA A 31 -4.81 5.59 7.22
N MET A 32 -3.86 5.29 8.11
CA MET A 32 -3.12 4.03 8.17
C MET A 32 -3.75 2.96 9.08
N GLU A 33 -4.89 3.21 9.73
CA GLU A 33 -5.55 2.22 10.60
C GLU A 33 -5.88 0.92 9.84
N GLY A 34 -5.16 -0.18 10.10
CA GLY A 34 -5.32 -1.41 9.33
C GLY A 34 -4.84 -1.30 7.88
N ARG A 35 -3.89 -0.41 7.60
CA ARG A 35 -3.20 -0.28 6.30
C ARG A 35 -1.69 -0.16 6.52
N SER A 36 -0.89 -0.62 5.55
CA SER A 36 0.57 -0.43 5.58
C SER A 36 1.04 0.79 4.79
N ALA A 37 0.15 1.46 4.07
CA ALA A 37 0.45 2.68 3.33
C ALA A 37 -0.76 3.64 3.23
N CYS A 38 -0.47 4.92 3.06
CA CYS A 38 -1.45 5.95 2.74
C CYS A 38 -0.85 7.03 1.83
N LEU A 39 -1.71 7.76 1.13
CA LEU A 39 -1.35 9.02 0.48
C LEU A 39 -1.54 10.18 1.44
N MET A 40 -0.87 11.30 1.19
CA MET A 40 -1.03 12.56 1.91
C MET A 40 -1.45 13.63 0.91
N ALA A 41 -2.59 14.30 1.17
CA ALA A 41 -3.11 15.34 0.30
C ALA A 41 -2.04 16.38 -0.04
N ASN A 42 -1.78 16.60 -1.33
CA ASN A 42 -0.80 17.55 -1.87
C ASN A 42 0.64 17.38 -1.37
N HIS A 43 1.05 16.18 -0.93
CA HIS A 43 2.37 15.96 -0.36
C HIS A 43 3.09 14.74 -0.95
N GLY A 44 2.50 13.56 -0.85
CA GLY A 44 3.17 12.32 -1.29
C GLY A 44 2.53 11.08 -0.68
N MET A 45 3.35 10.09 -0.31
CA MET A 45 2.91 8.85 0.32
C MET A 45 3.73 8.50 1.55
N ILE A 46 3.18 7.67 2.42
CA ILE A 46 3.91 6.93 3.45
C ILE A 46 3.62 5.45 3.24
N ALA A 47 4.67 4.62 3.25
CA ALA A 47 4.59 3.17 3.21
C ALA A 47 5.47 2.57 4.31
N THR A 48 5.02 1.46 4.88
CA THR A 48 5.69 0.75 5.96
C THR A 48 5.87 -0.72 5.62
N GLY A 49 6.84 -1.36 6.25
CA GLY A 49 7.13 -2.77 6.10
C GLY A 49 7.93 -3.29 7.29
N SER A 50 8.04 -4.61 7.42
CA SER A 50 8.79 -5.24 8.53
C SER A 50 10.31 -5.09 8.42
N SER A 51 10.80 -4.55 7.29
CA SER A 51 12.19 -4.14 7.07
C SER A 51 12.22 -2.95 6.11
N LEU A 52 13.38 -2.29 5.99
CA LEU A 52 13.56 -1.18 5.05
C LEU A 52 13.37 -1.63 3.60
N GLU A 53 13.84 -2.83 3.24
CA GLU A 53 13.65 -3.41 1.91
C GLU A 53 12.17 -3.61 1.60
N LYS A 54 11.40 -4.15 2.55
CA LYS A 54 9.94 -4.34 2.38
C LYS A 54 9.19 -3.01 2.34
N ALA A 55 9.58 -2.02 3.14
CA ALA A 55 8.99 -0.68 3.10
C ALA A 55 9.28 0.03 1.76
N MET A 56 10.51 -0.10 1.25
CA MET A 56 10.89 0.47 -0.04
C MET A 56 10.14 -0.22 -1.20
N TRP A 57 10.04 -1.55 -1.17
CA TRP A 57 9.24 -2.30 -2.13
C TRP A 57 7.78 -1.83 -2.11
N ALA A 58 7.18 -1.67 -0.93
CA ALA A 58 5.80 -1.20 -0.79
C ALA A 58 5.61 0.22 -1.36
N ALA A 59 6.57 1.13 -1.16
CA ALA A 59 6.52 2.47 -1.74
C ALA A 59 6.58 2.44 -3.28
N VAL A 60 7.45 1.62 -3.86
CA VAL A 60 7.55 1.46 -5.32
C VAL A 60 6.29 0.82 -5.90
N GLU A 61 5.74 -0.19 -5.23
CA GLU A 61 4.50 -0.84 -5.64
C GLU A 61 3.33 0.14 -5.59
N LEU A 62 3.22 0.96 -4.53
CA LEU A 62 2.17 1.96 -4.41
C LEU A 62 2.22 2.99 -5.55
N GLU A 63 3.40 3.50 -5.87
CA GLU A 63 3.59 4.40 -7.02
C GLU A 63 3.21 3.72 -8.33
N THR A 64 3.61 2.45 -8.51
CA THR A 64 3.33 1.68 -9.72
C THR A 64 1.83 1.55 -9.96
N ILE A 65 1.06 1.16 -8.94
CA ILE A 65 -0.40 1.00 -9.08
C ILE A 65 -1.12 2.35 -9.16
N ALA A 66 -0.61 3.39 -8.50
CA ALA A 66 -1.15 4.76 -8.60
C ALA A 66 -1.03 5.28 -10.04
N LYS A 67 0.13 5.07 -10.67
CA LYS A 67 0.37 5.41 -12.08
C LYS A 67 -0.52 4.61 -13.03
N GLN A 68 -0.69 3.30 -12.79
CA GLN A 68 -1.61 2.46 -13.56
C GLN A 68 -3.06 2.98 -13.46
N TYR A 69 -3.53 3.27 -12.24
CA TYR A 69 -4.87 3.80 -12.00
C TYR A 69 -5.08 5.15 -12.71
N TYR A 70 -4.11 6.07 -12.57
CA TYR A 70 -4.14 7.35 -13.28
C TYR A 70 -4.24 7.17 -14.79
N HIS A 71 -3.42 6.31 -15.40
CA HIS A 71 -3.49 6.06 -16.84
C HIS A 71 -4.81 5.42 -17.27
N ALA A 72 -5.36 4.50 -16.47
CA ALA A 72 -6.65 3.89 -16.76
C ALA A 72 -7.78 4.94 -16.78
N LEU A 73 -7.77 5.89 -15.84
CA LEU A 73 -8.73 7.01 -15.81
C LEU A 73 -8.71 7.84 -17.10
N LEU A 74 -7.54 8.00 -17.73
CA LEU A 74 -7.42 8.75 -18.99
C LEU A 74 -8.07 8.04 -20.19
N ILE A 75 -8.32 6.73 -20.11
CA ILE A 75 -8.80 5.90 -21.23
C ILE A 75 -10.16 5.25 -20.97
N GLY A 76 -10.96 5.80 -20.04
CA GLY A 76 -12.32 5.33 -19.74
C GLY A 76 -12.50 4.66 -18.39
N GLY A 77 -11.43 4.58 -17.58
CA GLY A 77 -11.46 4.06 -16.23
C GLY A 77 -11.06 2.58 -16.10
N PRO A 78 -10.60 2.16 -14.92
CA PRO A 78 -10.23 0.77 -14.66
C PRO A 78 -11.44 -0.10 -14.30
N VAL A 79 -11.31 -1.42 -14.51
CA VAL A 79 -12.18 -2.41 -13.88
C VAL A 79 -11.68 -2.66 -12.46
N VAL A 80 -12.44 -2.19 -11.47
CA VAL A 80 -12.11 -2.36 -10.05
C VAL A 80 -12.60 -3.73 -9.58
N LEU A 81 -11.73 -4.47 -8.89
CA LEU A 81 -12.10 -5.78 -8.34
C LEU A 81 -13.03 -5.64 -7.13
N PRO A 82 -14.01 -6.55 -6.97
CA PRO A 82 -14.83 -6.62 -5.76
C PRO A 82 -14.00 -6.85 -4.49
N GLN A 83 -14.54 -6.46 -3.34
CA GLN A 83 -13.83 -6.60 -2.06
C GLN A 83 -13.57 -8.07 -1.71
N GLU A 84 -14.47 -8.97 -2.10
CA GLU A 84 -14.37 -10.41 -1.86
C GLU A 84 -13.16 -11.01 -2.60
N GLU A 85 -12.94 -10.57 -3.84
CA GLU A 85 -11.76 -10.97 -4.62
C GLU A 85 -10.46 -10.46 -3.97
N ILE A 86 -10.45 -9.22 -3.46
CA ILE A 86 -9.28 -8.71 -2.74
C ILE A 86 -9.04 -9.46 -1.43
N ALA A 87 -10.09 -9.86 -0.71
CA ALA A 87 -9.96 -10.68 0.48
C ALA A 87 -9.29 -12.02 0.17
N GLY A 88 -9.72 -12.72 -0.89
CA GLY A 88 -9.07 -13.96 -1.33
C GLY A 88 -7.61 -13.77 -1.74
N VAL A 89 -7.26 -12.65 -2.37
CA VAL A 89 -5.87 -12.31 -2.70
C VAL A 89 -5.02 -12.10 -1.44
N MET A 90 -5.55 -11.41 -0.43
CA MET A 90 -4.86 -11.21 0.85
C MET A 90 -4.58 -12.55 1.55
N GLU A 91 -5.52 -13.50 1.52
CA GLU A 91 -5.31 -14.85 2.03
C GLU A 91 -4.22 -15.59 1.23
N GLY A 92 -4.23 -15.46 -0.09
CA GLY A 92 -3.23 -16.08 -0.98
C GLY A 92 -1.81 -15.57 -0.74
N PHE A 93 -1.62 -14.29 -0.42
CA PHE A 93 -0.30 -13.68 -0.15
C PHE A 93 0.47 -14.33 1.00
N ALA A 94 -0.21 -15.00 1.94
CA ALA A 94 0.48 -15.76 3.00
C ALA A 94 1.28 -16.96 2.45
N THR A 95 0.91 -17.47 1.28
CA THR A 95 1.47 -18.71 0.71
C THR A 95 2.11 -18.51 -0.67
N TYR A 96 1.83 -17.39 -1.33
CA TYR A 96 2.24 -17.10 -2.69
C TYR A 96 3.36 -16.06 -2.75
N GLY A 97 4.35 -16.28 -3.63
CA GLY A 97 5.49 -15.38 -3.83
C GLY A 97 6.82 -15.91 -3.28
N HIS A 98 7.90 -15.14 -3.48
CA HIS A 98 9.24 -15.49 -3.00
C HIS A 98 9.29 -15.36 -1.48
N GLN A 99 9.32 -16.50 -0.79
CA GLN A 99 9.43 -16.56 0.66
C GLN A 99 10.90 -16.36 1.06
N ASP A 100 11.12 -15.57 2.12
CA ASP A 100 12.43 -15.47 2.75
C ASP A 100 12.88 -16.89 3.12
N LYS A 101 14.10 -17.30 2.71
CA LYS A 101 14.63 -18.60 3.13
C LYS A 101 14.65 -18.64 4.67
N PRO A 102 14.22 -19.75 5.30
CA PRO A 102 14.27 -19.87 6.74
C PRO A 102 15.69 -19.59 7.24
N LYS A 103 15.82 -18.67 8.20
CA LYS A 103 17.09 -18.40 8.87
C LYS A 103 17.50 -19.66 9.65
N GLY A 104 18.40 -20.47 9.09
CA GLY A 104 18.90 -21.67 9.75
C GLY A 104 19.79 -22.59 8.91
N GLU A 105 19.74 -22.54 7.58
CA GLU A 105 20.67 -23.31 6.75
C GLU A 105 21.91 -22.47 6.43
N ALA A 106 22.87 -22.52 7.35
CA ALA A 106 24.26 -22.17 7.04
C ALA A 106 24.78 -23.16 5.97
N ALA A 107 25.44 -22.63 4.94
CA ALA A 107 26.33 -23.40 4.08
C ALA A 107 27.66 -23.66 4.80
#